data_AF-A0A2T1LRQ8-F1
#
_entry.id   AF-A0A2T1LRQ8-F1
#
_cell.length_a   1.000
_cell.length_b   1.000
_cell.length_c   1.000
_cell.angle_alpha   90.00
_cell.angle_beta   90.00
_cell.angle_gamma   90.00
#
_symmetry.space_group_name_H-M   'P 1'
#
loop_
_entity.id
_entity.type
_entity.pdbx_description
1 polymer ?
#
loop_
_entity_poly.entity_id
_entity_poly.type
_entity_poly.pdbx_seq_one_letter_code
_entity_poly.pdbx_strand_id
1 'polypeptide(L)' 'MTWAEEELKWSDLGDKRLNKRLIKIVEDLSVAPESSIPAASRDAAAMQGMYDFW' A
#
# COMPACT_ATOMS: atom_id res chain seq x y z
N MET A 1 -9.88 -10.93 -5.27
CA MET A 1 -8.45 -11.22 -5.35
C MET A 1 -7.86 -10.31 -6.40
N THR A 2 -7.24 -9.22 -5.98
CA THR A 2 -6.52 -8.28 -6.86
C THR A 2 -5.14 -8.85 -7.21
N TRP A 3 -4.47 -8.29 -8.21
CA TRP A 3 -3.09 -8.68 -8.55
C TRP A 3 -2.16 -8.50 -7.34
N ALA A 4 -2.28 -7.39 -6.61
CA ALA A 4 -1.47 -7.11 -5.43
C ALA A 4 -1.75 -8.11 -4.29
N GLU A 5 -3.01 -8.51 -4.08
CA GLU A 5 -3.35 -9.54 -3.09
C GLU A 5 -2.70 -10.89 -3.41
N GLU A 6 -2.65 -11.29 -4.68
CA GLU A 6 -2.05 -12.55 -5.12
C GLU A 6 -0.52 -12.52 -5.02
N GLU A 7 0.10 -11.43 -5.49
CA GLU A 7 1.56 -11.25 -5.45
C GLU A 7 2.08 -11.22 -4.00
N LEU A 8 1.35 -10.57 -3.10
CA LEU A 8 1.77 -10.32 -1.73
C LEU A 8 1.16 -11.31 -0.72
N LYS A 9 0.50 -12.38 -1.17
CA LYS A 9 -0.23 -13.32 -0.29
C LYS A 9 0.64 -14.02 0.77
N TRP A 10 1.94 -14.11 0.52
CA TRP A 10 2.91 -14.71 1.44
C TRP A 10 3.65 -13.70 2.32
N SER A 11 3.27 -12.42 2.26
CA SER A 11 3.85 -11.39 3.12
C SER A 11 3.53 -11.68 4.59
N ASP A 12 4.57 -11.75 5.41
CA ASP A 12 4.43 -11.91 6.86
C ASP A 12 5.24 -10.83 7.60
N LEU A 13 4.58 -9.69 7.82
CA LEU A 13 5.13 -8.57 8.60
C LEU A 13 4.88 -8.73 10.11
N GLY A 14 4.46 -9.91 10.59
CA GLY A 14 4.14 -10.16 12.00
C GLY A 14 2.85 -9.51 12.51
N ASP A 15 2.25 -8.58 11.76
CA ASP A 15 0.93 -8.00 12.02
C ASP A 15 0.06 -8.03 10.74
N LYS A 16 -1.10 -8.67 10.85
CA LYS A 16 -2.08 -8.77 9.75
C LYS A 16 -2.53 -7.41 9.22
N ARG A 17 -2.53 -6.37 10.05
CA ARG A 17 -2.87 -5.00 9.64
C ARG A 17 -1.80 -4.40 8.74
N LEU A 18 -0.52 -4.69 9.02
CA LEU A 18 0.60 -4.27 8.18
C LEU A 18 0.55 -4.99 6.82
N ASN A 19 0.26 -6.29 6.79
CA ASN A 19 0.11 -7.03 5.53
C ASN A 19 -1.02 -6.44 4.66
N LYS A 20 -2.17 -6.11 5.26
CA LYS A 20 -3.27 -5.44 4.54
C LYS A 20 -2.89 -4.05 4.05
N ARG A 21 -2.16 -3.29 4.86
CA ARG A 21 -1.68 -1.96 4.50
C ARG A 21 -0.69 -2.02 3.34
N LEU A 22 0.24 -2.98 3.34
CA LEU A 22 1.17 -3.21 2.23
C LEU A 22 0.44 -3.42 0.91
N ILE A 23 -0.54 -4.31 0.88
CA ILE A 23 -1.36 -4.56 -0.32
C ILE A 23 -2.00 -3.26 -0.78
N LYS A 24 -2.58 -2.49 0.15
CA LYS A 24 -3.28 -1.25 -0.19
C LYS A 24 -2.34 -0.19 -0.77
N ILE A 25 -1.14 -0.06 -0.21
CA ILE A 25 -0.10 0.84 -0.69
C ILE A 25 0.33 0.46 -2.11
N VAL A 26 0.56 -0.83 -2.37
CA VAL A 26 0.96 -1.31 -3.71
C VAL A 26 -0.15 -1.09 -4.73
N GLU A 27 -1.41 -1.35 -4.37
CA GLU A 27 -2.54 -1.03 -5.24
C GLU A 27 -2.58 0.45 -5.59
N ASP A 28 -2.46 1.34 -4.60
CA ASP A 28 -2.55 2.78 -4.80
C ASP A 28 -1.39 3.31 -5.66
N LEU A 29 -0.17 2.83 -5.42
CA LEU A 29 1.01 3.21 -6.21
C LEU A 29 0.98 2.62 -7.63
N SER A 30 0.36 1.46 -7.83
CA SER A 30 0.30 0.82 -9.14
C SER A 30 -0.57 1.57 -10.16
N VAL A 31 -1.48 2.45 -9.68
CA VAL A 31 -2.36 3.25 -10.54
C VAL A 31 -1.58 4.33 -11.31
N ALA A 32 -0.57 4.93 -10.68
CA ALA A 32 0.29 5.97 -11.30
C ALA A 32 1.73 5.86 -10.75
N PRO A 33 2.51 4.88 -11.21
CA PRO A 33 3.84 4.56 -10.66
C PRO A 33 4.85 5.71 -10.70
N GLU A 34 4.65 6.67 -11.60
CA GLU A 34 5.46 7.88 -11.76
C GLU A 34 5.11 8.99 -10.76
N SER A 35 3.98 8.86 -10.06
CA SER A 35 3.51 9.87 -9.12
C SER A 35 4.23 9.80 -7.78
N SER A 36 4.43 10.97 -7.16
CA SER A 36 4.92 11.05 -5.78
C SER A 36 3.91 10.43 -4.79
N ILE A 37 4.36 10.03 -3.60
CA ILE A 37 3.49 9.49 -2.54
C ILE A 37 2.28 10.40 -2.24
N PRO A 38 2.43 11.73 -2.05
CA PRO A 38 1.28 12.60 -1.83
C PRO A 38 0.33 12.64 -3.03
N ALA A 39 0.85 12.55 -4.27
CA ALA A 39 0.03 12.58 -5.47
C ALA A 39 -0.71 11.26 -5.73
N ALA A 40 -0.14 10.12 -5.32
CA ALA A 40 -0.77 8.80 -5.40
C ALA A 40 -1.74 8.53 -4.22
N SER A 41 -1.62 9.29 -3.13
CA SER A 41 -2.45 9.14 -1.94
C SER A 41 -3.86 9.70 -2.16
N ARG A 42 -4.89 8.92 -1.82
CA ARG A 42 -6.30 9.36 -1.94
C ARG A 42 -6.69 10.45 -0.94
N ASP A 43 -6.13 10.39 0.26
CA ASP A 43 -6.42 11.31 1.35
C ASP A 43 -5.22 11.43 2.32
N ALA A 44 -5.32 12.34 3.28
CA ALA A 44 -4.26 12.60 4.25
C ALA A 44 -3.96 11.40 5.16
N ALA A 45 -4.96 10.57 5.48
CA ALA A 45 -4.77 9.39 6.33
C ALA A 45 -4.04 8.26 5.57
N ALA A 46 -4.31 8.11 4.27
CA ALA A 46 -3.58 7.22 3.38
C ALA A 46 -2.14 7.69 3.23
N MET A 47 -1.91 8.99 3.02
CA MET A 47 -0.57 9.57 2.92
C MET A 47 0.24 9.36 4.20
N GLN A 48 -0.30 9.74 5.36
CA GLN A 48 0.34 9.49 6.66
C GLN A 48 0.63 8.00 6.83
N GLY A 49 -0.35 7.19 6.48
CA GLY A 49 -0.28 5.75 6.53
C GLY A 49 0.78 5.10 5.64
N MET A 50 1.18 5.74 4.55
CA MET A 50 2.28 5.31 3.68
C MET A 50 3.62 5.69 4.29
N TYR A 51 3.73 6.89 4.86
CA TYR A 51 4.95 7.33 5.53
C TYR A 51 5.22 6.55 6.83
N ASP A 52 4.18 6.25 7.62
CA ASP A 52 4.32 5.43 8.85
C ASP A 52 4.69 3.98 8.56
N PHE A 53 4.46 3.52 7.33
CA PHE A 53 4.76 2.15 6.91
C PHE A 53 6.23 1.98 6.49
N TRP A 54 6.92 3.06 6.11
CA TRP A 54 8.30 3.07 5.65
C TRP A 54 9.28 3.25 6.83
#